data_AF-A0A0Q8IGA2-F1
#
_entry.id   AF-A0A0Q8IGA2-F1
#
_cell.length_a   1.000
_cell.length_b   1.000
_cell.length_c   1.000
_cell.angle_alpha   90.00
_cell.angle_beta   90.00
_cell.angle_gamma   90.00
#
_symmetry.space_group_name_H-M   'P 1'
#
loop_
_entity.id
_entity.type
_entity.pdbx_description
1 polymer ?
#
loop_
_entity_poly.entity_id
_entity_poly.type
_entity_poly.pdbx_seq_one_letter_code
_entity_poly.pdbx_strand_id
1 'polypeptide(L)' 'MKYATKVLLILLTLIVACMLLSGIASRATCSYYGFQTDRETRYAAFVGCMVKLDGAWFPRNEIRVMQ' A
#
# COMPACT_ATOMS: atom_id res chain seq x y z
N MET A 1 15.95 20.69 -28.13
CA MET A 1 16.32 19.53 -27.28
C MET A 1 16.30 19.84 -25.78
N LYS A 2 16.71 21.04 -25.30
CA LYS A 2 16.76 21.36 -23.85
C LYS A 2 15.42 21.28 -23.09
N TYR A 3 14.31 21.63 -23.72
CA TYR A 3 12.98 21.60 -23.06
C TYR A 3 12.45 20.18 -22.86
N ALA A 4 12.61 19.31 -23.86
CA ALA A 4 12.16 17.92 -23.78
C ALA A 4 12.85 17.17 -22.63
N THR A 5 14.16 17.36 -22.43
CA THR A 5 14.89 16.76 -21.31
C THR A 5 14.41 17.25 -19.96
N LYS A 6 14.12 18.55 -19.82
CA LYS A 6 13.57 19.11 -18.56
C LYS A 6 12.18 18.54 -18.26
N VAL A 7 11.31 18.46 -19.27
CA VAL A 7 9.97 17.88 -19.13
C VAL A 7 10.06 16.40 -18.74
N LEU A 8 10.95 15.64 -19.36
CA LEU A 8 11.18 14.24 -19.03
C LEU A 8 11.63 14.06 -17.57
N LEU A 9 12.57 14.88 -17.10
CA LEU A 9 13.05 14.83 -15.71
C LEU A 9 11.93 15.15 -14.72
N ILE A 10 11.13 16.18 -14.97
CA ILE A 10 10.00 16.56 -14.11
C ILE A 10 8.98 15.42 -14.03
N LEU A 11 8.61 14.84 -15.17
CA LEU A 11 7.70 13.69 -15.22
C LEU A 11 8.26 12.51 -14.44
N LEU A 12 9.55 12.19 -14.60
CA LEU A 12 10.18 11.08 -13.92
C LEU A 12 10.20 11.29 -12.41
N THR A 13 10.50 12.51 -11.94
CA THR A 13 10.41 12.85 -10.52
C THR A 13 8.99 12.73 -9.97
N LEU A 14 7.98 13.14 -10.74
CA LEU A 14 6.57 13.03 -10.36
C LEU A 14 6.13 11.57 -10.22
N ILE A 15 6.51 10.73 -11.17
CA ILE A 15 6.19 9.29 -11.14
C ILE A 15 6.80 8.65 -9.91
N VAL A 16 8.09 8.90 -9.64
CA VAL A 16 8.76 8.36 -8.45
C VAL A 16 8.11 8.85 -7.17
N ALA A 17 7.80 10.15 -7.07
CA ALA A 17 7.12 10.71 -5.90
C ALA A 17 5.74 10.06 -5.68
N CYS A 18 4.94 9.88 -6.74
CA CYS A 18 3.65 9.20 -6.67
C CYS A 18 3.81 7.76 -6.18
N MET A 19 4.76 6.99 -6.72
CA MET A 19 5.00 5.61 -6.28
C MET A 19 5.35 5.52 -4.79
N LEU A 20 6.20 6.43 -4.31
CA LEU A 20 6.59 6.50 -2.90
C LEU A 20 5.39 6.84 -2.00
N LEU A 21 4.62 7.87 -2.39
CA LEU A 21 3.43 8.29 -1.64
C LEU A 21 2.36 7.18 -1.61
N SER A 22 2.13 6.49 -2.72
CA SER A 22 1.22 5.34 -2.78
C SER A 22 1.66 4.21 -1.84
N GLY A 23 2.95 3.92 -1.77
CA GLY A 23 3.50 2.89 -0.86
C GLY A 23 3.38 3.26 0.62
N ILE A 24 3.52 4.54 0.96
CA ILE A 24 3.30 5.02 2.34
C ILE A 24 1.81 4.97 2.67
N ALA A 25 0.95 5.45 1.77
CA ALA A 25 -0.50 5.44 1.96
C ALA A 25 -1.05 4.02 2.13
N SER A 26 -0.57 3.04 1.37
CA SER A 26 -1.01 1.64 1.49
C SER A 26 -0.62 1.01 2.83
N ARG A 27 0.56 1.35 3.35
CA ARG A 27 1.02 0.92 4.69
C ARG A 27 0.22 1.59 5.80
N ALA A 28 0.05 2.90 5.72
CA ALA A 28 -0.69 3.68 6.70
C ALA A 28 -2.16 3.23 6.79
N THR A 29 -2.82 3.05 5.64
CA THR A 29 -4.20 2.54 5.59
C THR A 29 -4.33 1.12 6.15
N CYS A 30 -3.32 0.26 5.95
CA CYS A 30 -3.31 -1.07 6.55
C CYS A 30 -3.22 -1.01 8.09
N SER A 31 -2.27 -0.21 8.61
CA SER A 31 -2.13 -0.01 10.06
C SER A 31 -3.39 0.60 10.68
N TYR A 32 -4.00 1.56 9.99
CA TYR A 32 -5.22 2.23 10.46
C TYR A 32 -6.43 1.29 10.45
N TYR A 33 -6.50 0.36 9.49
CA TYR A 33 -7.52 -0.69 9.47
C TYR A 33 -7.41 -1.59 10.70
N GLY A 34 -6.19 -2.01 11.09
CA GLY A 34 -5.97 -2.79 12.30
C GLY A 34 -6.40 -2.06 13.55
N PHE A 35 -6.04 -0.78 13.67
CA PHE A 35 -6.47 0.09 14.77
C PHE A 35 -7.99 0.23 14.88
N GLN A 36 -8.71 0.37 13.77
CA GLN A 36 -10.17 0.53 13.78
C GLN A 36 -10.94 -0.76 14.08
N THR A 37 -10.37 -1.91 13.74
CA THR A 37 -11.08 -3.19 13.81
C THR A 37 -10.59 -4.08 14.96
N ASP A 38 -9.66 -3.58 15.78
CA ASP A 38 -8.94 -4.34 16.81
C ASP A 38 -8.35 -5.65 16.26
N ARG A 39 -7.92 -5.64 14.99
CA ARG A 39 -7.32 -6.80 14.33
C ARG A 39 -5.81 -6.64 14.24
N GLU A 40 -5.09 -7.75 14.40
CA GLU A 40 -3.67 -7.80 14.08
C GLU A 40 -3.48 -7.69 12.55
N THR A 41 -2.79 -6.63 12.12
CA THR A 41 -2.53 -6.35 10.70
C THR A 41 -1.05 -6.21 10.41
N ARG A 42 -0.63 -6.63 9.22
CA ARG A 42 0.73 -6.37 8.71
C ARG A 42 0.70 -6.07 7.22
N TYR A 43 1.63 -5.24 6.77
CA TYR A 43 1.80 -4.96 5.35
C TYR A 43 2.91 -5.85 4.76
N ALA A 44 2.60 -6.57 3.69
CA ALA A 44 3.61 -7.26 2.89
C ALA A 44 3.74 -6.60 1.51
N ALA A 45 4.98 -6.47 1.05
CA ALA A 45 5.25 -5.97 -0.31
C ALA A 45 4.54 -6.87 -1.33
N PHE A 46 3.93 -6.26 -2.36
CA PHE A 46 3.19 -6.90 -3.46
C PHE A 46 1.86 -7.58 -3.10
N VAL A 47 1.67 -8.07 -1.87
CA VAL A 47 0.41 -8.64 -1.39
C VAL A 47 -0.53 -7.55 -0.85
N GLY A 48 0.03 -6.54 -0.20
CA GLY A 48 -0.71 -5.45 0.42
C GLY A 48 -1.02 -5.72 1.89
N CYS A 49 -2.22 -5.32 2.34
CA CYS A 49 -2.61 -5.43 3.73
C CYS A 49 -3.06 -6.85 4.08
N MET A 50 -2.39 -7.47 5.04
CA MET A 50 -2.75 -8.76 5.61
C MET A 50 -3.31 -8.58 7.01
N VAL A 51 -4.21 -9.49 7.38
CA VAL A 51 -4.91 -9.52 8.66
C VAL A 51 -4.80 -10.93 9.22
N LYS A 52 -4.60 -11.05 10.52
CA LYS A 52 -4.50 -12.34 11.19
C LYS A 52 -5.90 -12.83 11.56
N LEU A 53 -6.24 -14.04 11.12
CA LEU A 53 -7.46 -14.78 11.46
C LEU A 53 -7.06 -16.21 11.79
N ASP A 54 -7.58 -16.77 12.88
CA ASP A 54 -7.33 -18.17 13.30
C ASP A 54 -5.84 -18.59 13.30
N GLY A 55 -4.95 -17.64 13.63
CA GLY A 55 -3.50 -17.87 13.67
C GLY A 55 -2.77 -17.80 12.32
N ALA A 56 -3.50 -17.61 11.21
CA ALA A 56 -2.94 -17.45 9.87
C ALA A 56 -3.15 -16.03 9.32
N TRP A 57 -2.36 -15.65 8.32
CA TRP A 57 -2.41 -14.33 7.70
C TRP A 57 -3.15 -14.38 6.37
N PHE A 58 -4.23 -13.62 6.26
CA PHE A 58 -5.04 -13.54 5.06
C PHE A 58 -5.04 -12.14 4.47
N PRO A 59 -5.05 -11.99 3.13
CA PRO A 59 -5.21 -10.70 2.48
C PRO A 59 -6.52 -10.05 2.87
N ARG A 60 -6.51 -8.74 3.17
CA ARG A 60 -7.71 -7.98 3.57
C ARG A 60 -8.89 -8.17 2.61
N ASN A 61 -8.61 -8.29 1.32
CA ASN A 61 -9.65 -8.45 0.29
C ASN A 61 -10.34 -9.83 0.34
N GLU A 62 -9.70 -10.85 0.90
CA GLU A 62 -10.20 -12.22 0.96
C GLU A 62 -10.99 -12.50 2.25
N ILE A 63 -10.88 -11.64 3.26
CA ILE A 63 -11.55 -11.83 4.56
C ILE A 63 -13.08 -11.87 4.42
N ARG A 64 -13.65 -11.19 3.42
CA ARG A 64 -15.10 -11.19 3.17
C ARG A 64 -15.67 -12.56 2.81
N VAL A 65 -14.81 -13.50 2.39
CA VAL A 65 -15.20 -14.87 2.03
C VAL A 65 -15.08 -15.82 3.24
N MET A 66 -14.38 -15.40 4.30
CA MET A 66 -14.10 -16.20 5.50
C MET A 66 -15.06 -15.92 6.66
N GLN A 67 -15.96 -14.93 6.52
CA GLN A 67 -16.93 -14.50 7.54
C GLN A 67 -18.31 -15.09 7.27
#